data_AF-A0A9D2TTW6-F1
#
_entry.id   AF-A0A9D2TTW6-F1
#
_cell.length_a   1.000
_cell.length_b   1.000
_cell.length_c   1.000
_cell.angle_alpha   90.00
_cell.angle_beta   90.00
_cell.angle_gamma   90.00
#
_symmetry.space_group_name_H-M   'P 1'
#
loop_
_entity.id
_entity.type
_entity.pdbx_description
1 polymer ?
#
loop_
_entity_poly.entity_id
_entity_poly.type
_entity_poly.pdbx_seq_one_letter_code
_entity_poly.pdbx_strand_id
1 'polypeptide(L)'
;MKHYLKQLHFALQYIADVKWKYLPALLGVGLGYSGMSIAVSLIPQLLIDSVASGSFHGVGRGLFLYGIFFLFSSALAILSQYAYRRIALRAVSRLRMRIMEKKTKLPLSYLESAHSGELLSRMLYDMNKIEELYRTKLKEFVNPILALITSIIPMLLLNVPLTILLLVISALCLFVNTTFSGRIKQAGLLAARSNDALTERSADILSGLLTIRQYQLADILAERYRSANEDYTQKAFQRQKISAALEAMNKGFDILCSIVFLAAGSLMVRSGQTTYG
;
A
#
# COMPACT_ATOMS: atom_id res chain seq x y z
N MET A 1 -8.98 -8.09 11.95
CA MET A 1 -7.98 -9.03 11.39
C MET A 1 -8.62 -10.26 10.71
N LYS A 2 -9.53 -11.01 11.35
CA LYS A 2 -10.11 -12.24 10.77
C LYS A 2 -10.80 -12.08 9.39
N HIS A 3 -11.48 -10.96 9.13
CA HIS A 3 -12.14 -10.70 7.84
C HIS A 3 -11.14 -10.46 6.68
N TYR A 4 -10.01 -9.80 6.96
CA TYR A 4 -8.94 -9.56 5.98
C TYR A 4 -8.16 -10.84 5.67
N LEU A 5 -7.92 -11.68 6.68
CA LEU A 5 -7.30 -13.00 6.49
C LEU A 5 -8.17 -13.94 5.65
N LYS A 6 -9.51 -13.89 5.81
CA LYS A 6 -10.45 -14.64 4.96
C LYS A 6 -10.45 -14.15 3.51
N GLN A 7 -10.45 -12.82 3.28
CA GLN A 7 -10.35 -12.26 1.93
C GLN A 7 -9.00 -12.55 1.28
N LEU A 8 -7.91 -12.55 2.06
CA LEU A 8 -6.58 -12.91 1.60
C LEU A 8 -6.49 -14.40 1.26
N HIS A 9 -7.08 -15.29 2.07
CA HIS A 9 -7.17 -16.72 1.79
C HIS A 9 -8.03 -17.01 0.55
N PHE A 10 -9.15 -16.31 0.38
CA PHE A 10 -10.03 -16.43 -0.79
C PHE A 10 -9.35 -15.91 -2.07
N ALA A 11 -8.65 -14.78 -1.98
CA ALA A 11 -7.81 -14.28 -3.07
C ALA A 11 -6.67 -15.26 -3.39
N LEU A 12 -6.00 -15.82 -2.38
CA LEU A 12 -4.94 -16.82 -2.53
C LEU A 12 -5.43 -18.13 -3.16
N GLN A 13 -6.66 -18.57 -2.87
CA GLN A 13 -7.26 -19.73 -3.53
C GLN A 13 -7.49 -19.46 -5.03
N TYR A 14 -7.89 -18.26 -5.42
CA TYR A 14 -7.98 -17.87 -6.84
C TYR A 14 -6.61 -17.59 -7.49
N ILE A 15 -5.56 -17.37 -6.68
CA ILE A 15 -4.15 -17.29 -7.11
C ILE A 15 -3.56 -18.69 -7.35
N ALA A 16 -4.24 -19.80 -7.02
CA ALA A 16 -3.67 -21.15 -7.09
C ALA A 16 -3.06 -21.53 -8.45
N ASP A 17 -3.61 -21.03 -9.57
CA ASP A 17 -3.11 -21.29 -10.93
C ASP A 17 -1.88 -20.45 -11.32
N VAL A 18 -1.55 -19.41 -10.55
CA VAL A 18 -0.49 -18.43 -10.90
C VAL A 18 0.48 -18.12 -9.74
N LYS A 19 0.22 -18.68 -8.55
CA LYS A 19 0.98 -18.45 -7.31
C LYS A 19 2.49 -18.64 -7.48
N TRP A 20 2.86 -19.69 -8.22
CA TRP A 20 4.24 -20.08 -8.45
C TRP A 20 5.05 -19.05 -9.27
N LYS A 21 4.39 -18.18 -10.03
CA LYS A 21 5.04 -17.08 -10.76
C LYS A 21 4.85 -15.73 -10.05
N TYR A 22 3.72 -15.55 -9.37
CA TYR A 22 3.36 -14.29 -8.71
C TYR A 22 4.19 -14.00 -7.45
N LEU A 23 4.37 -15.00 -6.58
CA LEU A 23 5.17 -14.87 -5.34
C LEU A 23 6.62 -14.50 -5.61
N PRO A 24 7.39 -15.20 -6.47
CA PRO A 24 8.78 -14.85 -6.71
C PRO A 24 8.93 -13.47 -7.39
N ALA A 25 8.01 -13.08 -8.27
CA ALA A 25 8.02 -11.74 -8.85
C ALA A 25 7.80 -10.65 -7.78
N LEU A 26 6.90 -10.88 -6.83
CA LEU A 26 6.64 -9.97 -5.72
C LEU A 26 7.84 -9.88 -4.75
N LEU A 27 8.45 -11.01 -4.42
CA LEU A 27 9.68 -11.07 -3.62
C LEU A 27 10.83 -10.34 -4.32
N GLY A 28 11.01 -10.56 -5.62
CA GLY A 28 12.04 -9.90 -6.43
C GLY A 28 11.89 -8.37 -6.45
N VAL A 29 10.64 -7.87 -6.46
CA VAL A 29 10.38 -6.42 -6.31
C VAL A 29 10.86 -5.93 -4.95
N GLY A 30 10.50 -6.62 -3.86
CA GLY A 30 10.92 -6.24 -2.51
C GLY A 30 12.44 -6.26 -2.32
N LEU A 31 13.10 -7.33 -2.78
CA LEU A 31 14.55 -7.48 -2.73
C LEU A 31 15.27 -6.43 -3.57
N GLY A 32 14.78 -6.15 -4.78
CA GLY A 32 15.35 -5.11 -5.65
C GLY A 32 15.30 -3.73 -5.00
N TYR A 33 14.14 -3.31 -4.47
CA TYR A 33 14.02 -2.03 -3.76
C TYR A 33 14.89 -1.97 -2.50
N SER A 34 14.96 -3.07 -1.75
CA SER A 34 15.80 -3.14 -0.55
C SER A 34 17.28 -3.04 -0.89
N GLY A 35 17.72 -3.76 -1.92
CA GLY A 35 19.10 -3.70 -2.43
C GLY A 35 19.48 -2.30 -2.89
N MET A 36 18.57 -1.59 -3.60
CA MET A 36 18.76 -0.18 -3.94
C MET A 36 18.91 0.70 -2.70
N SER A 37 18.04 0.51 -1.70
CA SER A 37 18.08 1.27 -0.43
C SER A 37 19.41 1.07 0.31
N ILE A 38 19.87 -0.18 0.41
CA ILE A 38 21.16 -0.52 1.03
C ILE A 38 22.31 0.11 0.25
N ALA A 39 22.32 -0.01 -1.09
CA ALA A 39 23.36 0.58 -1.93
C ALA A 39 23.47 2.09 -1.74
N VAL A 40 22.32 2.78 -1.70
CA VAL A 40 22.27 4.23 -1.45
C VAL A 40 22.79 4.58 -0.06
N SER A 41 22.51 3.76 0.95
CA SER A 41 22.97 3.99 2.32
C SER A 41 24.48 3.77 2.50
N LEU A 42 25.09 2.86 1.74
CA LEU A 42 26.53 2.56 1.84
C LEU A 42 27.42 3.62 1.20
N ILE A 43 26.88 4.44 0.28
CA ILE A 43 27.65 5.49 -0.39
C ILE A 43 28.06 6.61 0.59
N PRO A 44 27.14 7.21 1.39
CA PRO A 44 27.52 8.14 2.45
C PRO A 44 28.52 7.54 3.44
N GLN A 45 28.32 6.28 3.85
CA GLN A 45 29.23 5.59 4.78
C GLN A 45 30.67 5.58 4.26
N LEU A 46 30.86 5.13 3.01
CA LEU A 46 32.17 5.11 2.36
C LEU A 46 32.78 6.51 2.25
N LEU A 47 31.99 7.51 1.86
CA LEU A 47 32.48 8.88 1.69
C LEU A 47 32.90 9.49 3.04
N ILE A 48 32.10 9.31 4.09
CA ILE A 48 32.37 9.83 5.42
C ILE A 48 33.62 9.18 6.01
N ASP A 49 33.75 7.86 5.94
CA ASP A 49 34.91 7.15 6.48
C ASP A 49 36.21 7.49 5.72
N SER A 50 36.11 7.75 4.41
CA SER A 50 37.26 8.13 3.58
C SER A 50 37.73 9.56 3.85
N VAL A 51 36.80 10.48 4.10
CA VAL A 51 37.11 11.84 4.54
C VAL A 51 37.70 11.83 5.96
N ALA A 52 37.14 11.02 6.87
CA ALA A 52 37.62 10.92 8.25
C ALA A 52 39.02 10.29 8.36
N SER A 53 39.34 9.31 7.51
CA SER A 53 40.64 8.63 7.49
C SER A 53 41.73 9.39 6.72
N GLY A 54 41.38 10.46 6.00
CA GLY A 54 42.32 11.24 5.18
C GLY A 54 42.91 10.46 3.99
N SER A 55 42.41 9.25 3.69
CA SER A 55 42.91 8.39 2.62
C SER A 55 41.81 8.11 1.60
N PHE A 56 42.01 8.60 0.37
CA PHE A 56 41.11 8.33 -0.76
C PHE A 56 41.44 7.02 -1.49
N HIS A 57 42.37 6.24 -0.94
CA HIS A 57 42.80 4.98 -1.53
C HIS A 57 41.66 3.95 -1.44
N GLY A 58 41.08 3.59 -2.59
CA GLY A 58 40.01 2.60 -2.68
C GLY A 58 38.59 3.18 -2.77
N VAL A 59 38.39 4.48 -2.59
CA VAL A 59 37.06 5.13 -2.71
C VAL A 59 36.48 4.94 -4.10
N GLY A 60 37.29 5.15 -5.15
CA GLY A 60 36.85 4.94 -6.53
C GLY A 60 36.39 3.49 -6.80
N ARG A 61 37.08 2.50 -6.20
CA ARG A 61 36.69 1.09 -6.31
C ARG A 61 35.42 0.78 -5.52
N GLY A 62 35.27 1.32 -4.31
CA GLY A 62 34.05 1.19 -3.50
C GLY A 62 32.84 1.81 -4.18
N LEU A 63 32.98 3.05 -4.69
CA LEU A 63 31.94 3.76 -5.42
C LEU A 63 31.51 3.00 -6.69
N PHE A 64 32.49 2.43 -7.42
CA PHE A 64 32.23 1.63 -8.60
C PHE A 64 31.48 0.32 -8.26
N LEU A 65 31.90 -0.39 -7.21
CA LEU A 65 31.24 -1.63 -6.76
C LEU A 65 29.81 -1.36 -6.26
N TYR A 66 29.62 -0.32 -5.45
CA TYR A 66 28.28 0.07 -4.97
C TYR A 66 27.40 0.60 -6.12
N GLY A 67 27.99 1.29 -7.09
CA GLY A 67 27.31 1.70 -8.33
C GLY A 67 26.81 0.51 -9.14
N ILE A 68 27.65 -0.52 -9.34
CA ILE A 68 27.25 -1.77 -10.00
C ILE A 68 26.15 -2.47 -9.18
N PHE A 69 26.30 -2.57 -7.87
CA PHE A 69 25.29 -3.19 -7.00
C PHE A 69 23.95 -2.45 -7.04
N PHE A 70 23.97 -1.11 -7.10
CA PHE A 70 22.79 -0.27 -7.29
C PHE A 70 22.13 -0.55 -8.65
N LEU A 71 22.90 -0.56 -9.74
CA LEU A 71 22.40 -0.83 -11.08
C LEU A 71 21.80 -2.24 -11.18
N PHE A 72 22.46 -3.24 -10.60
CA PHE A 72 21.96 -4.61 -10.53
C PHE A 72 20.64 -4.70 -9.75
N SER A 73 20.58 -4.07 -8.57
CA SER A 73 19.37 -4.04 -7.74
C SER A 73 18.21 -3.32 -8.43
N SER A 74 18.52 -2.23 -9.15
CA SER A 74 17.56 -1.47 -9.96
C SER A 74 17.03 -2.29 -11.13
N ALA A 75 17.92 -2.96 -11.88
CA ALA A 75 17.53 -3.85 -12.97
C ALA A 75 16.63 -5.00 -12.46
N LEU A 76 16.99 -5.61 -11.33
CA LEU A 76 16.18 -6.64 -10.68
C LEU A 76 14.81 -6.10 -10.26
N ALA A 77 14.76 -4.91 -9.67
CA ALA A 77 13.51 -4.27 -9.25
C ALA A 77 12.59 -4.01 -10.45
N ILE A 78 13.12 -3.44 -11.54
CA ILE A 78 12.37 -3.14 -12.76
C ILE A 78 11.86 -4.42 -13.42
N LEU A 79 12.73 -5.42 -13.58
CA LEU A 79 12.37 -6.69 -14.22
C LEU A 79 11.31 -7.43 -13.41
N SER A 80 11.48 -7.49 -12.09
CA SER A 80 10.51 -8.11 -11.17
C SER A 80 9.19 -7.35 -11.17
N GLN A 81 9.23 -6.03 -11.21
CA GLN A 81 8.03 -5.17 -11.26
C GLN A 81 7.27 -5.36 -12.57
N TYR A 82 7.98 -5.49 -13.69
CA TYR A 82 7.38 -5.79 -14.99
C TYR A 82 6.76 -7.19 -15.00
N ALA A 83 7.48 -8.20 -14.52
CA ALA A 83 6.98 -9.57 -14.40
C ALA A 83 5.73 -9.62 -13.52
N TYR A 84 5.77 -8.98 -12.34
CA TYR A 84 4.65 -8.87 -11.42
C TYR A 84 3.41 -8.26 -12.09
N ARG A 85 3.55 -7.09 -12.73
CA ARG A 85 2.44 -6.40 -13.42
C ARG A 85 1.86 -7.25 -14.53
N ARG A 86 2.70 -7.89 -15.34
CA ARG A 86 2.26 -8.77 -16.44
C ARG A 86 1.49 -9.98 -15.93
N ILE A 87 1.97 -10.60 -14.84
CA ILE A 87 1.31 -11.74 -14.21
C ILE A 87 -0.04 -11.33 -13.61
N ALA A 88 -0.08 -10.20 -12.89
CA ALA A 88 -1.31 -9.67 -12.32
C ALA A 88 -2.37 -9.38 -13.41
N LEU A 89 -1.97 -8.73 -14.51
CA LEU A 89 -2.89 -8.42 -15.62
C LEU A 89 -3.44 -9.70 -16.29
N ARG A 90 -2.59 -10.70 -16.51
CA ARG A 90 -3.01 -12.00 -17.05
C ARG A 90 -3.90 -12.80 -16.09
N ALA A 91 -3.69 -12.66 -14.79
CA ALA A 91 -4.55 -13.29 -13.79
C ALA A 91 -5.96 -12.68 -13.81
N VAL A 92 -6.05 -11.34 -13.82
CA VAL A 92 -7.33 -10.62 -13.91
C VAL A 92 -8.05 -10.92 -15.23
N SER A 93 -7.33 -10.95 -16.36
CA SER A 93 -7.92 -11.31 -17.66
C SER A 93 -8.50 -12.72 -17.68
N ARG A 94 -7.78 -13.72 -17.16
CA ARG A 94 -8.30 -15.10 -17.04
C ARG A 94 -9.50 -15.19 -16.10
N LEU A 95 -9.50 -14.41 -15.02
CA LEU A 95 -10.64 -14.35 -14.10
C LEU A 95 -11.88 -13.76 -14.79
N ARG A 96 -11.73 -12.68 -15.56
CA ARG A 96 -12.80 -12.08 -16.36
C ARG A 96 -13.38 -13.11 -17.34
N MET A 97 -12.53 -13.86 -18.05
CA MET A 97 -12.97 -14.92 -18.96
C MET A 97 -13.75 -16.03 -18.26
N ARG A 98 -13.24 -16.58 -17.15
CA ARG A 98 -13.92 -17.64 -16.39
C ARG A 98 -15.27 -17.20 -15.84
N ILE A 99 -15.37 -15.95 -15.39
CA ILE A 99 -16.62 -15.41 -14.85
C ILE A 99 -17.64 -15.24 -15.97
N MET A 100 -17.23 -14.74 -17.13
CA MET A 100 -18.11 -14.67 -18.29
C MET A 100 -18.57 -16.06 -18.73
N GLU A 101 -17.66 -17.02 -18.91
CA GLU A 101 -18.02 -18.39 -19.29
C GLU A 101 -19.02 -19.03 -18.32
N LYS A 102 -18.85 -18.81 -17.01
CA LYS A 102 -19.76 -19.34 -15.99
C LYS A 102 -21.10 -18.59 -15.96
N LYS A 103 -21.09 -17.29 -16.20
CA LYS A 103 -22.30 -16.45 -16.25
C LYS A 103 -23.14 -16.74 -17.49
N THR A 104 -22.53 -16.98 -18.64
CA THR A 104 -23.22 -17.33 -19.89
C THR A 104 -23.88 -18.71 -19.85
N LYS A 105 -23.45 -19.59 -18.93
CA LYS A 105 -24.03 -20.94 -18.72
C LYS A 105 -25.14 -20.99 -17.66
N LEU A 106 -25.55 -19.85 -17.11
CA LEU A 106 -26.63 -19.81 -16.13
C LEU A 106 -28.00 -20.05 -16.81
N PRO A 107 -28.91 -20.79 -16.16
CA PRO A 107 -30.25 -21.03 -16.69
C PRO A 107 -31.05 -19.72 -16.80
N LEU A 108 -31.89 -19.64 -17.83
CA LEU A 108 -32.64 -18.42 -18.21
C LEU A 108 -33.45 -17.82 -17.05
N SER A 109 -34.00 -18.66 -16.17
CA SER A 109 -34.73 -18.28 -14.96
C SER A 109 -33.92 -17.40 -13.97
N TYR A 110 -32.59 -17.54 -13.95
CA TYR A 110 -31.70 -16.71 -13.13
C TYR A 110 -31.32 -15.37 -13.81
N LEU A 111 -31.43 -15.31 -15.14
CA LEU A 111 -31.26 -14.07 -15.93
C LEU A 111 -32.54 -13.22 -15.93
N GLU A 112 -33.72 -13.85 -15.85
CA GLU A 112 -35.01 -13.15 -15.81
C GLU A 112 -35.30 -12.52 -14.44
N SER A 113 -34.76 -13.08 -13.35
CA SER A 113 -34.96 -12.56 -11.98
C SER A 113 -34.02 -11.40 -11.61
N ALA A 114 -32.98 -11.14 -12.40
CA ALA A 114 -32.02 -10.07 -12.13
C ALA A 114 -31.92 -9.13 -13.35
N HIS A 115 -32.14 -7.84 -13.15
CA HIS A 115 -31.99 -6.84 -14.22
C HIS A 115 -30.57 -6.96 -14.82
N SER A 116 -30.48 -7.24 -16.12
CA SER A 116 -29.22 -7.49 -16.84
C SER A 116 -28.18 -6.38 -16.61
N GLY A 117 -28.63 -5.12 -16.46
CA GLY A 117 -27.78 -3.98 -16.12
C GLY A 117 -27.23 -3.98 -14.70
N GLU A 118 -27.99 -4.43 -13.70
CA GLU A 118 -27.52 -4.53 -12.31
C GLU A 118 -26.50 -5.67 -12.16
N LEU A 119 -26.75 -6.80 -12.82
CA LEU A 119 -25.83 -7.93 -12.91
C LEU A 119 -24.48 -7.51 -13.53
N LEU A 120 -24.53 -6.75 -14.63
CA LEU A 120 -23.35 -6.25 -15.31
C LEU A 120 -22.59 -5.23 -14.43
N SER A 121 -23.30 -4.28 -13.82
CA SER A 121 -22.73 -3.27 -12.93
C SER A 121 -22.03 -3.89 -11.72
N ARG A 122 -22.71 -4.81 -11.00
CA ARG A 122 -22.12 -5.54 -9.86
C ARG A 122 -20.88 -6.33 -10.28
N MET A 123 -20.94 -7.02 -11.41
CA MET A 123 -19.82 -7.80 -11.91
C MET A 123 -18.61 -6.90 -12.27
N LEU A 124 -18.83 -5.77 -12.95
CA LEU A 124 -17.76 -4.82 -13.27
C LEU A 124 -17.15 -4.22 -11.99
N TYR A 125 -17.98 -3.86 -11.03
CA TYR A 125 -17.53 -3.32 -9.75
C TYR A 125 -16.71 -4.33 -8.94
N ASP A 126 -17.17 -5.57 -8.83
CA ASP A 126 -16.45 -6.65 -8.15
C ASP A 126 -15.15 -7.00 -8.89
N MET A 127 -15.15 -6.99 -10.23
CA MET A 127 -13.94 -7.17 -11.04
C MET A 127 -12.90 -6.09 -10.79
N ASN A 128 -13.31 -4.83 -10.67
CA ASN A 128 -12.39 -3.74 -10.37
C ASN A 128 -11.80 -3.88 -8.97
N LYS A 129 -12.59 -4.29 -7.98
CA LYS A 129 -12.08 -4.57 -6.61
C LYS A 129 -11.06 -5.72 -6.60
N ILE A 130 -11.33 -6.79 -7.35
CA ILE A 130 -10.38 -7.89 -7.46
C ILE A 130 -9.12 -7.42 -8.20
N GLU A 131 -9.24 -6.66 -9.28
CA GLU A 131 -8.08 -6.11 -9.98
C GLU A 131 -7.21 -5.24 -9.04
N GLU A 132 -7.82 -4.36 -8.25
CA GLU A 132 -7.13 -3.50 -7.29
C GLU A 132 -6.39 -4.32 -6.23
N LEU A 133 -7.04 -5.38 -5.72
CA LEU A 133 -6.44 -6.31 -4.76
C LEU A 133 -5.17 -6.96 -5.33
N TYR A 134 -5.23 -7.42 -6.59
CA TYR A 134 -4.16 -8.14 -7.27
C TYR A 134 -3.00 -7.24 -7.71
N ARG A 135 -3.28 -6.00 -8.11
CA ARG A 135 -2.27 -5.07 -8.66
C ARG A 135 -1.57 -4.25 -7.60
N THR A 136 -2.28 -3.90 -6.53
CA THR A 136 -1.83 -2.84 -5.61
C THR A 136 -1.83 -3.32 -4.17
N LYS A 137 -2.97 -3.78 -3.65
CA LYS A 137 -3.12 -4.03 -2.20
C LYS A 137 -2.24 -5.17 -1.69
N LEU A 138 -2.07 -6.24 -2.47
CA LEU A 138 -1.15 -7.33 -2.10
C LEU A 138 0.32 -6.84 -2.05
N LYS A 139 0.72 -5.98 -3.00
CA LYS A 139 2.06 -5.39 -3.00
C LYS A 139 2.27 -4.47 -1.80
N GLU A 140 1.30 -3.61 -1.50
CA GLU A 140 1.30 -2.71 -0.34
C GLU A 140 1.38 -3.48 0.99
N PHE A 141 0.90 -4.72 1.03
CA PHE A 141 0.98 -5.56 2.23
C PHE A 141 2.32 -6.30 2.37
N VAL A 142 2.83 -6.91 1.28
CA VAL A 142 4.01 -7.78 1.34
C VAL A 142 5.31 -6.98 1.33
N ASN A 143 5.41 -5.92 0.52
CA ASN A 143 6.66 -5.19 0.35
C ASN A 143 7.19 -4.55 1.64
N PRO A 144 6.37 -3.93 2.51
CA PRO A 144 6.86 -3.36 3.76
C PRO A 144 7.43 -4.43 4.71
N ILE A 145 6.84 -5.63 4.73
CA ILE A 145 7.35 -6.75 5.54
C ILE A 145 8.71 -7.20 5.03
N LEU A 146 8.86 -7.33 3.70
CA LEU A 146 10.15 -7.65 3.09
C LEU A 146 11.19 -6.58 3.39
N ALA A 147 10.84 -5.30 3.21
CA ALA A 147 11.72 -4.17 3.49
C ALA A 147 12.19 -4.15 4.95
N LEU A 148 11.31 -4.50 5.90
CA LEU A 148 11.66 -4.63 7.31
C LEU A 148 12.70 -5.74 7.53
N ILE A 149 12.48 -6.92 6.95
CA ILE A 149 13.42 -8.05 7.10
C ILE A 149 14.77 -7.73 6.45
N THR A 150 14.77 -7.18 5.24
CA THR A 150 15.99 -6.85 4.49
C THR A 150 16.76 -5.69 5.10
N SER A 151 16.10 -4.76 5.81
CA SER A 151 16.76 -3.65 6.50
C SER A 151 17.36 -4.04 7.84
N ILE A 152 16.72 -4.95 8.59
CA ILE A 152 17.21 -5.36 9.93
C ILE A 152 18.48 -6.20 9.82
N ILE A 153 18.60 -7.07 8.80
CA ILE A 153 19.74 -7.98 8.66
C ILE A 153 21.10 -7.22 8.57
N PRO A 154 21.30 -6.25 7.66
CA PRO A 154 22.55 -5.48 7.61
C PRO A 154 22.79 -4.66 8.87
N MET A 155 21.73 -4.13 9.48
CA MET A 155 21.85 -3.28 10.66
C MET A 155 22.32 -4.07 11.90
N LEU A 156 21.83 -5.29 12.07
CA LEU A 156 22.31 -6.21 13.12
C LEU A 156 23.78 -6.59 12.94
N LEU A 157 24.24 -6.70 11.68
CA LEU A 157 25.64 -7.01 11.37
C LEU A 157 26.57 -5.82 11.65
N LEU A 158 26.10 -4.59 11.49
CA LEU A 158 26.88 -3.37 11.73
C LEU A 158 26.92 -2.99 13.21
N ASN A 159 25.75 -2.87 13.86
CA ASN A 159 25.68 -2.43 15.25
C ASN A 159 24.40 -2.87 15.97
N VAL A 160 24.56 -3.77 16.95
CA VAL A 160 23.46 -4.31 17.74
C VAL A 160 22.80 -3.25 18.66
N PRO A 161 23.55 -2.41 19.40
CA PRO A 161 22.95 -1.35 20.23
C PRO A 161 22.03 -0.38 19.47
N LEU A 162 22.47 0.13 18.32
CA LEU A 162 21.66 1.03 17.47
C LEU A 162 20.44 0.31 16.89
N THR A 163 20.57 -0.97 16.58
CA THR A 163 19.43 -1.78 16.11
C THR A 163 18.37 -1.94 17.20
N ILE A 164 18.77 -2.18 18.45
CA ILE A 164 17.82 -2.29 19.58
C ILE A 164 17.10 -0.96 19.78
N LEU A 165 17.82 0.17 19.73
CA LEU A 165 17.22 1.50 19.78
C LEU A 165 16.17 1.68 18.67
N LEU A 166 16.49 1.29 17.43
CA LEU A 166 15.55 1.33 16.31
C LEU A 166 14.32 0.47 16.56
N LEU A 167 14.50 -0.74 17.07
CA LEU A 167 13.38 -1.65 17.33
C LEU A 167 12.45 -1.10 18.41
N VAL A 168 12.98 -0.51 19.48
CA VAL A 168 12.18 0.12 20.55
C VAL A 168 11.38 1.30 20.00
N ILE A 169 12.04 2.19 19.26
CA ILE A 169 11.42 3.33 18.60
C ILE A 169 10.35 2.87 17.61
N SER A 170 10.66 1.90 16.76
CA SER A 170 9.72 1.34 15.78
C SER A 170 8.51 0.67 16.45
N ALA A 171 8.72 -0.04 17.55
CA ALA A 171 7.64 -0.64 18.34
C ALA A 171 6.70 0.43 18.92
N LEU A 172 7.27 1.54 19.42
CA LEU A 172 6.49 2.67 19.92
C LEU A 172 5.68 3.33 18.80
N CYS A 173 6.28 3.51 17.62
CA CYS A 173 5.59 4.02 16.43
C CYS A 173 4.44 3.10 16.00
N LEU A 174 4.66 1.78 15.98
CA LEU A 174 3.62 0.79 15.69
C LEU A 174 2.48 0.84 16.71
N PHE A 175 2.77 1.04 17.98
CA PHE A 175 1.75 1.18 19.02
C PHE A 175 0.86 2.42 18.80
N VAL A 176 1.47 3.56 18.45
CA VAL A 176 0.71 4.78 18.09
C VAL A 176 -0.11 4.54 16.83
N ASN A 177 0.48 3.99 15.77
CA ASN A 177 -0.21 3.73 14.51
C ASN A 177 -1.39 2.77 14.66
N THR A 178 -1.26 1.71 15.46
CA THR A 178 -2.34 0.74 15.71
C THR A 178 -3.52 1.37 16.46
N THR A 179 -3.25 2.28 17.39
CA THR A 179 -4.28 3.04 18.11
C THR A 179 -5.08 3.95 17.18
N PHE A 180 -4.40 4.66 16.27
CA PHE A 180 -5.06 5.52 15.28
C PHE A 180 -5.78 4.73 14.18
N SER A 181 -5.25 3.56 13.80
CA SER A 181 -5.83 2.70 12.77
C SER A 181 -7.28 2.33 13.08
N GLY A 182 -7.62 2.08 14.35
CA GLY A 182 -8.99 1.84 14.79
C GLY A 182 -9.94 3.02 14.49
N ARG A 183 -9.50 4.25 14.80
CA ARG A 183 -10.28 5.47 14.56
C ARG A 183 -10.45 5.77 13.07
N ILE A 184 -9.37 5.63 12.28
CA ILE A 184 -9.41 5.79 10.82
C ILE A 184 -10.38 4.79 10.20
N LYS A 185 -10.35 3.53 10.67
CA LYS A 185 -11.26 2.50 10.20
C LYS A 185 -12.72 2.84 10.53
N GLN A 186 -13.02 3.28 11.75
CA GLN A 186 -14.37 3.66 12.13
C GLN A 186 -14.89 4.85 11.32
N ALA A 187 -14.09 5.92 11.19
CA ALA A 187 -14.43 7.07 10.35
C ALA A 187 -14.60 6.67 8.88
N GLY A 188 -13.78 5.74 8.38
CA GLY A 188 -13.91 5.16 7.05
C GLY A 188 -15.21 4.39 6.84
N LEU A 189 -15.66 3.61 7.83
CA LEU A 189 -16.95 2.93 7.78
C LEU A 189 -18.13 3.91 7.76
N LEU A 190 -18.05 5.00 8.53
CA LEU A 190 -19.08 6.04 8.53
C LEU A 190 -19.16 6.78 7.18
N ALA A 191 -18.00 7.14 6.62
CA ALA A 191 -17.92 7.75 5.29
C ALA A 191 -18.43 6.80 4.19
N ALA A 192 -18.08 5.51 4.26
CA ALA A 192 -18.57 4.50 3.32
C ALA A 192 -20.09 4.36 3.38
N ARG A 193 -20.69 4.25 4.58
CA ARG A 193 -22.16 4.17 4.73
C ARG A 193 -22.88 5.40 4.19
N SER A 194 -22.32 6.60 4.39
CA SER A 194 -22.89 7.83 3.83
C SER A 194 -22.77 7.87 2.30
N ASN A 195 -21.66 7.39 1.75
CA ASN A 195 -21.48 7.24 0.30
C ASN A 195 -22.45 6.21 -0.31
N ASP A 196 -22.72 5.11 0.38
CA ASP A 196 -23.69 4.11 -0.05
C ASP A 196 -25.10 4.73 -0.12
N ALA A 197 -25.50 5.48 0.90
CA ALA A 197 -26.78 6.21 0.92
C ALA A 197 -26.86 7.30 -0.17
N LEU A 198 -25.76 8.01 -0.46
CA LEU A 198 -25.69 8.96 -1.56
C LEU A 198 -25.85 8.27 -2.93
N THR A 199 -25.26 7.09 -3.08
CA THR A 199 -25.35 6.27 -4.30
C THR A 199 -26.76 5.73 -4.51
N GLU A 200 -27.42 5.27 -3.45
CA GLU A 200 -28.82 4.84 -3.46
C GLU A 200 -29.75 5.99 -3.89
N ARG A 201 -29.60 7.18 -3.27
CA ARG A 201 -30.36 8.38 -3.68
C ARG A 201 -30.12 8.77 -5.13
N SER A 202 -28.90 8.58 -5.63
CA SER A 202 -28.58 8.85 -7.03
C SER A 202 -29.34 7.88 -7.96
N ALA A 203 -29.40 6.60 -7.59
CA ALA A 203 -30.14 5.59 -8.34
C ALA A 203 -31.66 5.86 -8.34
N ASP A 204 -32.22 6.30 -7.22
CA ASP A 204 -33.64 6.66 -7.11
C ASP A 204 -33.99 7.86 -7.99
N ILE A 205 -33.17 8.91 -7.97
CA ILE A 205 -33.37 10.11 -8.81
C ILE A 205 -33.31 9.75 -10.30
N LEU A 206 -32.35 8.91 -10.70
CA LEU A 206 -32.22 8.48 -12.09
C LEU A 206 -33.40 7.60 -12.53
N SER A 207 -33.87 6.70 -11.66
CA SER A 207 -35.00 5.81 -11.96
C SER A 207 -36.33 6.58 -12.03
N GLY A 208 -36.50 7.60 -11.18
CA GLY A 208 -37.71 8.43 -11.10
C GLY A 208 -37.68 9.69 -11.96
N LEU A 209 -36.70 9.87 -12.84
CA LEU A 209 -36.40 11.15 -13.49
C LEU A 209 -37.59 11.74 -14.28
N LEU A 210 -38.39 10.89 -14.93
CA LEU A 210 -39.59 11.31 -15.65
C LEU A 210 -40.68 11.82 -14.69
N THR A 211 -40.92 11.10 -13.60
CA THR A 211 -41.86 11.51 -12.55
C THR A 211 -41.43 12.83 -11.91
N ILE A 212 -40.14 13.00 -11.62
CA ILE A 212 -39.59 14.23 -11.05
C ILE A 212 -39.84 15.43 -11.97
N ARG A 213 -39.68 15.24 -13.29
CA ARG A 213 -39.97 16.30 -14.28
C ARG A 213 -41.46 16.60 -14.40
N GLN A 214 -42.32 15.59 -14.40
CA GLN A 214 -43.78 15.76 -14.49
C GLN A 214 -44.34 16.56 -13.29
N TYR A 215 -43.84 16.28 -12.09
CA TYR A 215 -44.26 16.99 -10.86
C TYR A 215 -43.40 18.23 -10.54
N GLN A 216 -42.46 18.62 -11.40
CA GLN A 216 -41.55 19.75 -11.20
C GLN A 216 -40.80 19.73 -9.84
N LEU A 217 -40.43 18.55 -9.36
CA LEU A 217 -39.80 18.35 -8.04
C LEU A 217 -38.26 18.47 -8.05
N ALA A 218 -37.68 18.97 -9.15
CA ALA A 218 -36.24 18.98 -9.38
C ALA A 218 -35.47 19.73 -8.28
N ASP A 219 -35.95 20.92 -7.89
CA ASP A 219 -35.27 21.75 -6.89
C ASP A 219 -35.29 21.11 -5.49
N ILE A 220 -36.43 20.49 -5.13
CA ILE A 220 -36.58 19.80 -3.84
C ILE A 220 -35.62 18.61 -3.74
N LEU A 221 -35.49 17.84 -4.82
CA LEU A 221 -34.58 16.70 -4.86
C LEU A 221 -33.11 17.11 -4.95
N ALA A 222 -32.81 18.21 -5.66
CA ALA A 222 -31.48 18.79 -5.69
C ALA A 222 -31.02 19.21 -4.29
N GLU A 223 -31.91 19.80 -3.48
CA GLU A 223 -31.59 20.16 -2.09
C GLU A 223 -31.39 18.91 -1.21
N ARG A 224 -32.23 17.89 -1.35
CA ARG A 224 -32.04 16.60 -0.64
C ARG A 224 -30.73 15.89 -1.03
N TYR A 225 -30.32 16.02 -2.29
CA TYR A 225 -29.04 15.49 -2.77
C TYR A 225 -27.88 16.30 -2.20
N ARG A 226 -27.96 17.63 -2.22
CA ARG A 226 -26.96 18.54 -1.64
C ARG A 226 -26.70 18.21 -0.16
N SER A 227 -27.77 18.07 0.63
CA SER A 227 -27.67 17.70 2.04
C SER A 227 -27.00 16.33 2.27
N ALA A 228 -27.32 15.31 1.47
CA ALA A 228 -26.63 14.00 1.55
C ALA A 228 -25.16 14.09 1.15
N ASN A 229 -24.85 14.87 0.11
CA ASN A 229 -23.49 15.05 -0.36
C ASN A 229 -22.63 15.82 0.66
N GLU A 230 -23.21 16.80 1.36
CA GLU A 230 -22.55 17.50 2.46
C GLU A 230 -22.27 16.56 3.65
N ASP A 231 -23.22 15.71 4.04
CA ASP A 231 -23.01 14.69 5.08
C ASP A 231 -21.86 13.74 4.72
N TYR A 232 -21.83 13.25 3.48
CA TYR A 232 -20.73 12.42 2.98
C TYR A 232 -19.40 13.18 3.02
N THR A 233 -19.39 14.41 2.51
CA THR A 233 -18.19 15.26 2.48
C THR A 233 -17.65 15.51 3.88
N GLN A 234 -18.51 15.81 4.85
CA GLN A 234 -18.11 16.03 6.23
C GLN A 234 -17.53 14.77 6.86
N LYS A 235 -18.16 13.60 6.67
CA LYS A 235 -17.65 12.31 7.17
C LYS A 235 -16.33 11.91 6.51
N ALA A 236 -16.19 12.13 5.20
CA ALA A 236 -14.96 11.90 4.46
C ALA A 236 -13.84 12.84 4.93
N PHE A 237 -14.16 14.11 5.19
CA PHE A 237 -13.21 15.09 5.72
C PHE A 237 -12.75 14.72 7.14
N GLN A 238 -13.64 14.27 8.02
CA GLN A 238 -13.26 13.80 9.35
C GLN A 238 -12.29 12.60 9.28
N ARG A 239 -12.56 11.63 8.40
CA ARG A 239 -11.63 10.53 8.15
C ARG A 239 -10.27 11.06 7.67
N GLN A 240 -10.27 11.99 6.72
CA GLN A 240 -9.04 12.55 6.18
C GLN A 240 -8.24 13.35 7.21
N LYS A 241 -8.93 14.10 8.10
CA LYS A 241 -8.31 14.84 9.20
C LYS A 241 -7.56 13.90 10.16
N ILE A 242 -8.17 12.76 10.50
CA ILE A 242 -7.51 11.75 11.36
C ILE A 242 -6.29 11.14 10.64
N SER A 243 -6.42 10.80 9.34
CA SER A 243 -5.30 10.29 8.55
C SER A 243 -4.15 11.31 8.43
N ALA A 244 -4.47 12.57 8.17
CA ALA A 244 -3.48 13.65 8.04
C ALA A 244 -2.77 13.92 9.38
N ALA A 245 -3.49 13.86 10.50
CA ALA A 245 -2.87 13.95 11.83
C ALA A 245 -1.89 12.80 12.07
N LEU A 246 -2.26 11.58 11.72
CA LEU A 246 -1.35 10.42 11.83
C LEU A 246 -0.12 10.56 10.93
N GLU A 247 -0.29 11.03 9.69
CA GLU A 247 0.83 11.27 8.78
C GLU A 247 1.78 12.36 9.29
N ALA A 248 1.25 13.46 9.82
CA ALA A 248 2.05 14.52 10.44
C ALA A 248 2.81 14.01 11.67
N MET A 249 2.15 13.18 12.51
CA MET A 249 2.81 12.54 13.66
C MET A 249 3.93 11.60 13.22
N ASN A 250 3.71 10.77 12.19
CA ASN A 250 4.75 9.89 11.65
C ASN A 250 5.94 10.69 11.10
N LYS A 251 5.69 11.77 10.35
CA LYS A 251 6.78 12.66 9.87
C LYS A 251 7.55 13.32 11.03
N GLY A 252 6.85 13.78 12.07
CA GLY A 252 7.49 14.33 13.27
C GLY A 252 8.32 13.27 14.00
N PHE A 253 7.78 12.05 14.09
CA PHE A 253 8.48 10.90 14.65
C PHE A 253 9.75 10.57 13.86
N ASP A 254 9.69 10.55 12.53
CA ASP A 254 10.85 10.31 11.66
C ASP A 254 11.98 11.32 11.93
N ILE A 255 11.65 12.61 12.04
CA ILE A 255 12.65 13.66 12.35
C ILE A 255 13.25 13.46 13.75
N LEU A 256 12.43 13.20 14.76
CA LEU A 256 12.91 12.94 16.12
C LEU A 256 13.79 11.71 16.17
N CYS A 257 13.42 10.65 15.45
CA CYS A 257 14.23 9.45 15.31
C CYS A 257 15.58 9.79 14.70
N SER A 258 15.61 10.51 13.58
CA SER A 258 16.86 10.93 12.95
C SER A 258 17.76 11.70 13.92
N ILE A 259 17.21 12.61 14.73
CA ILE A 259 17.98 13.35 15.75
C ILE A 259 18.53 12.41 16.82
N VAL A 260 17.70 11.51 17.35
CA VAL A 260 18.12 10.53 18.36
C VAL A 260 19.18 9.59 17.82
N PHE A 261 19.07 9.14 16.57
CA PHE A 261 20.07 8.32 15.89
C PHE A 261 21.38 9.07 15.68
N LEU A 262 21.33 10.33 15.24
CA LEU A 262 22.53 11.15 15.09
C LEU A 262 23.21 11.40 16.44
N ALA A 263 22.44 11.70 17.49
CA ALA A 263 22.97 11.90 18.84
C ALA A 263 23.60 10.60 19.40
N ALA A 264 22.87 9.48 19.35
CA ALA A 264 23.35 8.18 19.81
C ALA A 264 24.57 7.72 19.01
N GLY A 265 24.52 7.84 17.68
CA GLY A 265 25.64 7.54 16.80
C GLY A 265 26.87 8.38 17.12
N SER A 266 26.72 9.70 17.31
CA SER A 266 27.83 10.60 17.65
C SER A 266 28.50 10.23 18.99
N LEU A 267 27.73 9.81 20.00
CA LEU A 267 28.24 9.35 21.28
C LEU A 267 28.97 8.01 21.14
N MET A 268 28.46 7.11 20.31
CA MET A 268 29.09 5.80 20.06
C MET A 268 30.41 5.92 19.29
N VAL A 269 30.49 6.83 18.32
CA VAL A 269 31.73 7.19 17.63
C VAL A 269 32.75 7.75 18.62
N ARG A 270 32.32 8.65 19.52
CA ARG A 270 33.19 9.21 20.57
C ARG A 270 33.70 8.13 21.55
N SER A 271 32.94 7.06 21.76
CA SER A 271 33.34 5.91 22.58
C SER A 271 34.19 4.86 21.84
N GLY A 272 34.46 5.05 20.54
CA GLY A 272 35.27 4.15 19.72
C GLY A 272 34.58 2.85 19.31
N GLN A 273 33.25 2.74 19.49
CA GLN A 273 32.50 1.51 19.21
C GLN A 273 32.00 1.41 17.75
N THR A 274 32.00 2.51 17.00
CA THR A 274 31.50 2.59 15.61
C THR A 274 32.32 3.55 14.77
N THR A 275 32.43 3.26 13.47
CA THR A 275 32.97 4.19 12.45
C THR A 275 32.01 5.36 12.23
N TYR A 276 32.47 6.40 11.54
CA TYR A 276 31.68 7.64 11.33
C TYR A 276 30.52 7.44 10.35
N GLY A 277 30.61 6.44 9.47
CA GLY A 277 29.61 6.13 8.44
C GLY A 277 28.63 5.02 8.76
#